data_AF-A0A8T5S6W2-F1
#
_entry.id   AF-A0A8T5S6W2-F1
#
_cell.length_a   1.000
_cell.length_b   1.000
_cell.length_c   1.000
_cell.angle_alpha   90.00
_cell.angle_beta   90.00
_cell.angle_gamma   90.00
#
_symmetry.space_group_name_H-M   'P 1'
#
loop_
_entity.id
_entity.type
_entity.pdbx_description
1 polymer ?
#
loop_
_entity_poly.entity_id
_entity_poly.type
_entity_poly.pdbx_seq_one_letter_code
_entity_poly.pdbx_strand_id
1 'polypeptide(L)' 'MEIEMNNSAPETSFSELERGDVIKVRATISCPSGDYKKKFKNQFPRKDLELMVVAFKIFDFMTCSKCGELLNLNLEFEI' A
#
# COMPACT_ATOMS: atom_id res chain seq x y z
N MET A 1 -1.00 15.61 -1.49
CA MET A 1 -1.07 15.69 -2.97
C MET A 1 -2.27 14.87 -3.34
N GLU A 2 -3.39 15.55 -3.55
CA GLU A 2 -4.63 14.92 -4.00
C GLU A 2 -4.58 14.90 -5.52
N ILE A 3 -4.75 13.73 -6.12
CA ILE A 3 -4.78 13.57 -7.57
C ILE A 3 -6.25 13.43 -7.95
N GLU A 4 -6.87 14.55 -8.31
CA GLU A 4 -8.19 14.55 -8.95
C GLU A 4 -8.03 14.10 -10.40
N MET A 5 -8.51 12.90 -10.73
CA MET A 5 -8.67 12.47 -12.12
C MET A 5 -10.10 12.78 -12.57
N ASN A 6 -10.27 13.92 -13.25
CA ASN A 6 -11.44 14.15 -14.09
C ASN A 6 -11.27 13.35 -15.38
N ASN A 7 -11.96 12.21 -15.50
CA ASN A 7 -12.30 11.62 -16.78
C ASN A 7 -13.60 10.83 -16.66
N SER A 8 -14.56 11.21 -17.51
CA SER A 8 -15.91 10.70 -17.61
C SER A 8 -15.91 9.20 -17.99
N ALA A 9 -15.91 8.33 -16.98
CA ALA A 9 -16.23 6.92 -17.11
C ALA A 9 -17.51 6.65 -16.29
N PRO A 10 -18.41 5.75 -16.74
CA PRO A 10 -19.64 5.50 -15.99
C PRO A 10 -19.24 5.05 -14.58
N GLU A 11 -19.81 5.72 -13.58
CA GLU A 11 -19.66 5.39 -12.17
C GLU A 11 -20.07 3.93 -11.99
N THR A 12 -19.08 3.05 -12.06
CA THR A 12 -19.28 1.65 -11.73
C THR A 12 -19.34 1.66 -10.21
N SER A 13 -20.57 1.74 -9.71
CA SER A 13 -20.90 1.67 -8.31
C SER A 13 -20.04 0.59 -7.65
N PHE A 14 -19.18 0.98 -6.71
CA PHE A 14 -18.35 0.07 -5.90
C PHE A 14 -19.18 -0.86 -4.99
N SER A 15 -20.51 -0.83 -5.12
CA SER A 15 -21.43 -1.79 -4.54
C SER A 15 -21.37 -3.09 -5.34
N GLU A 16 -20.86 -4.14 -4.69
CA GLU A 16 -20.86 -5.55 -5.14
C GLU A 16 -19.68 -6.04 -5.99
N LEU A 17 -18.45 -5.52 -5.79
CA LEU A 17 -17.30 -6.39 -5.98
C LEU A 17 -17.33 -7.45 -4.87
N GLU A 18 -17.55 -8.69 -5.28
CA GLU A 18 -17.70 -9.88 -4.44
C GLU A 18 -16.78 -9.83 -3.21
N ARG A 19 -17.34 -10.01 -2.02
CA ARG A 19 -16.62 -9.95 -0.72
C ARG A 19 -15.38 -10.86 -0.61
N GLY A 20 -15.14 -11.75 -1.58
CA GLY A 20 -13.99 -12.64 -1.67
C GLY A 20 -12.86 -12.20 -2.62
N ASP A 21 -13.01 -11.11 -3.37
CA ASP A 21 -12.02 -10.70 -4.40
C ASP A 21 -11.16 -9.48 -4.00
N VAL A 22 -11.03 -9.23 -2.70
CA VAL A 22 -10.20 -8.16 -2.16
C VAL A 22 -9.10 -8.74 -1.27
N ILE A 23 -7.87 -8.31 -1.51
CA ILE A 23 -6.71 -8.62 -0.67
C ILE A 23 -6.56 -7.48 0.33
N LYS A 24 -6.61 -7.81 1.61
CA LYS A 24 -6.29 -6.84 2.66
C LYS A 24 -4.82 -6.96 3.00
N VAL A 25 -4.13 -5.82 3.00
CA VAL A 25 -2.71 -5.76 3.31
C VAL A 25 -2.48 -4.77 4.45
N ARG A 26 -1.70 -5.20 5.43
CA ARG A 26 -1.14 -4.32 6.45
C ARG A 26 0.35 -4.17 6.22
N ALA A 27 0.76 -2.95 5.87
CA ALA A 27 2.17 -2.60 5.76
C ALA A 27 2.65 -1.96 7.07
N THR A 28 3.73 -2.48 7.62
CA THR A 28 4.47 -1.87 8.74
C THR A 28 5.84 -1.43 8.24
N ILE A 29 6.09 -0.13 8.28
CA ILE A 29 7.39 0.46 7.96
C ILE A 29 8.09 0.80 9.26
N SER A 30 9.35 0.43 9.42
CA SER A 30 10.14 0.74 10.61
C SER A 30 11.60 1.04 10.29
N CYS A 31 12.21 1.92 11.07
CA CYS A 31 13.66 2.13 11.04
C CYS A 31 14.37 0.99 11.80
N PRO A 32 15.47 0.42 11.29
CA PRO A 32 16.20 -0.64 12.00
C PRO A 32 16.91 -0.13 13.27
N SER A 33 17.52 1.05 13.23
CA SER A 33 18.30 1.60 14.35
C SER A 33 17.60 2.71 15.14
N GLY A 34 16.32 2.98 14.91
CA GLY A 34 15.60 4.06 15.59
C GLY A 34 14.12 3.77 15.81
N ASP A 35 13.45 4.70 16.48
CA ASP A 35 12.07 4.49 16.97
C ASP A 35 10.99 4.75 15.90
N TYR A 36 11.38 5.09 14.67
CA TYR A 36 10.42 5.34 13.61
C TYR A 36 9.67 4.06 13.28
N LYS A 37 8.35 4.10 13.41
CA LYS A 37 7.44 3.01 13.02
C LYS A 37 6.11 3.58 12.55
N LYS A 38 5.63 3.15 11.40
CA LYS A 38 4.33 3.55 10.85
C LYS A 38 3.61 2.34 10.28
N LYS A 39 2.29 2.27 10.51
CA LYS A 39 1.43 1.18 10.04
C LYS A 39 0.38 1.73 9.10
N PHE A 40 0.15 1.00 8.01
CA PHE A 40 -0.84 1.31 6.99
C PHE A 40 -1.69 0.07 6.75
N LYS A 41 -2.97 0.29 6.48
CA LYS A 41 -3.89 -0.75 6.04
C LYS A 41 -4.43 -0.34 4.69
N ASN A 42 -4.26 -1.20 3.70
CA ASN A 42 -4.79 -1.03 2.35
C ASN A 42 -5.60 -2.24 1.95
N GLN A 43 -6.48 -2.05 0.98
CA GLN A 43 -7.26 -3.11 0.36
C GLN A 43 -7.11 -2.95 -1.14
N PHE A 44 -6.82 -4.05 -1.82
CA PHE A 44 -6.64 -4.08 -3.27
C PHE A 44 -7.58 -5.11 -3.86
N PRO A 45 -8.32 -4.80 -4.93
CA PRO A 45 -8.95 -5.82 -5.75
C PRO A 45 -7.90 -6.82 -6.23
N ARG A 46 -8.20 -8.11 -6.25
CA ARG A 46 -7.24 -9.15 -6.64
C ARG A 46 -6.72 -8.97 -8.07
N LYS A 47 -7.57 -8.44 -8.95
CA LYS A 47 -7.21 -8.04 -10.31
C LYS A 47 -6.09 -7.00 -10.39
N ASP A 48 -5.87 -6.22 -9.33
CA ASP A 48 -4.90 -5.12 -9.29
C ASP A 48 -3.62 -5.50 -8.50
N LEU A 49 -3.38 -6.81 -8.30
CA LEU A 49 -2.23 -7.31 -7.53
C LEU A 49 -0.89 -6.84 -8.13
N GLU A 50 -0.78 -6.72 -9.44
CA GLU A 50 0.43 -6.21 -10.10
C GLU A 50 0.71 -4.73 -9.73
N LEU A 51 -0.35 -3.91 -9.65
CA LEU A 51 -0.22 -2.51 -9.24
C LEU A 51 0.24 -2.40 -7.78
N MET A 52 -0.25 -3.29 -6.92
CA MET A 52 0.23 -3.40 -5.54
C MET A 52 1.73 -3.72 -5.47
N VAL A 53 2.22 -4.66 -6.28
CA VAL A 53 3.65 -5.01 -6.31
C VAL A 53 4.52 -3.82 -6.73
N VAL A 54 4.09 -3.06 -7.74
CA VAL A 54 4.82 -1.85 -8.18
C VAL A 54 4.84 -0.80 -7.08
N ALA A 55 3.71 -0.57 -6.40
CA ALA A 55 3.64 0.37 -5.29
C ALA A 55 4.58 -0.02 -4.14
N PHE A 56 4.78 -1.32 -3.89
CA PHE A 56 5.68 -1.78 -2.83
C PHE A 56 7.16 -1.63 -3.15
N LYS A 57 7.57 -1.69 -4.42
CA LYS A 57 8.98 -1.47 -4.82
C LYS A 57 9.51 -0.09 -4.45
N ILE A 58 8.64 0.91 -4.28
CA ILE A 58 9.06 2.25 -3.86
C ILE A 58 9.68 2.22 -2.45
N PHE A 59 9.25 1.30 -1.58
CA PHE A 59 9.76 1.19 -0.22
C PHE A 59 11.21 0.71 -0.15
N ASP A 60 11.70 -0.01 -1.16
CA ASP A 60 13.09 -0.50 -1.22
C ASP A 60 14.12 0.63 -1.22
N PHE A 61 13.69 1.84 -1.59
CA PHE A 61 14.54 3.03 -1.68
C PHE A 61 14.27 4.06 -0.59
N MET A 62 13.34 3.78 0.33
CA MET A 62 13.03 4.71 1.41
C MET A 62 14.06 4.61 2.54
N THR A 63 14.57 5.76 2.96
CA THR A 63 15.51 5.86 4.08
C THR A 63 14.89 6.60 5.26
N CYS A 64 15.37 6.30 6.46
CA CYS A 64 15.03 7.05 7.66
C CYS A 64 15.67 8.43 7.60
N SER A 65 14.88 9.50 7.76
CA SER A 65 15.40 10.87 7.75
C SER A 65 16.33 11.22 8.91
N LYS A 66 16.37 10.41 9.97
CA LYS A 66 17.23 10.63 11.15
C LYS A 66 18.58 9.93 11.04
N CYS A 67 18.59 8.62 10.73
CA CYS A 67 19.83 7.83 10.69
C CYS A 67 20.33 7.52 9.27
N GLY A 68 19.54 7.80 8.23
CA GLY A 68 19.91 7.55 6.83
C GLY A 68 19.81 6.08 6.39
N GLU A 69 19.53 5.15 7.30
CA GLU A 69 19.38 3.72 6.98
C GLU A 69 18.12 3.44 6.16
N LEU A 70 18.13 2.34 5.39
CA LEU A 70 16.96 1.85 4.69
C LEU A 70 15.86 1.44 5.67
N LEU A 71 14.63 1.79 5.34
CA LEU A 71 13.47 1.40 6.13
C LEU A 71 13.11 -0.06 5.88
N ASN A 72 12.79 -0.77 6.95
CA ASN A 72 12.25 -2.13 6.88
C ASN A 72 10.76 -2.07 6.57
N LEU A 73 10.33 -2.80 5.55
CA LEU A 73 8.92 -3.03 5.22
C LEU A 73 8.52 -4.46 5.62
N ASN A 74 7.45 -4.58 6.41
CA ASN A 74 6.82 -5.85 6.72
C ASN A 74 5.35 -5.82 6.23
N LEU A 75 4.96 -6.85 5.47
CA LEU A 75 3.64 -6.96 4.86
C LEU A 75 2.90 -8.15 5.46
N GLU A 76 1.74 -7.90 6.07
CA GLU A 76 0.81 -8.93 6.51
C GLU A 76 -0.37 -8.95 5.54
N PHE A 77 -0.64 -10.11 4.94
CA PHE A 77 -1.76 -10.33 4.02
C PHE A 77 -2.86 -11.13 4.71
N GLU A 78 -4.10 -10.68 4.57
CA GLU A 78 -5.30 -11.44 4.94
C GLU A 78 -6.03 -11.73 3.62
N ILE A 79 -5.93 -12.99 3.18
CA ILE A 79 -6.41 -13.52 1.89
C ILE A 79 -7.50 -14.55 2.18
#